data_AF-A0A926B0V4-F1
#
_entry.id   AF-A0A926B0V4-F1
#
_cell.length_a   1.000
_cell.length_b   1.000
_cell.length_c   1.000
_cell.angle_alpha   90.00
_cell.angle_beta   90.00
_cell.angle_gamma   90.00
#
_symmetry.space_group_name_H-M   'P 1'
#
loop_
_entity.id
_entity.type
_entity.pdbx_description
1 polymer ?
#
loop_
_entity_poly.entity_id
_entity_poly.type
_entity_poly.pdbx_seq_one_letter_code
_entity_poly.pdbx_strand_id
1 'polypeptide(L)'
;MERTVPIIPLVIFDDSSFALPARYVQLSSSSASTWKEQTALTDANVHWQYHVLNVIGFRLKVNPSTSCTLLAYDDGTENGKGLALRRIESVQRYLTQSFGIASRRMNVEVRKGQPSQSPWVMIVNPTRTLIRPVTTSFVQNETRLPRVRIMPEVVSEAGIDKWSVTMFQAGRSVRTYADTGAVPATILWNMNENLQADAVLLQQVLVELRLEDKEGANTKSEPGRIAMRSQSVTDVSGVPSTRVEILRLHPPDYLSTSETELFNGVAPFTSIEFYPATATDEPEFLQSDAPVYTKPVNVDVWFRRGLVSPEKELYQRAEVYIKEERRP
;
A
#
# COMPACT_ATOMS: atom_id res chain seq x y z
N MET A 1 -1.51 -10.20 6.23
CA MET A 1 -0.50 -9.13 6.27
C MET A 1 -1.06 -7.95 7.03
N GLU A 2 -0.40 -7.52 8.10
CA GLU A 2 -0.72 -6.29 8.82
C GLU A 2 0.29 -5.21 8.44
N ARG A 3 -0.19 -3.97 8.33
CA ARG A 3 0.64 -2.82 8.00
C ARG A 3 0.28 -1.65 8.91
N THR A 4 1.30 -1.09 9.53
CA THR A 4 1.20 0.11 10.37
C THR A 4 2.11 1.19 9.81
N VAL A 5 1.53 2.36 9.48
CA VAL A 5 2.27 3.51 8.98
C VAL A 5 1.95 4.77 9.79
N PRO A 6 2.96 5.58 10.13
CA PRO A 6 2.74 6.90 10.68
C PRO A 6 2.22 7.85 9.61
N ILE A 7 1.50 8.86 10.06
CA ILE A 7 1.07 9.98 9.24
C ILE A 7 1.62 11.24 9.88
N ILE A 8 2.37 12.01 9.08
CA ILE A 8 2.92 13.26 9.56
C ILE A 8 1.79 14.28 9.56
N PRO A 9 1.45 14.90 10.70
CA PRO A 9 0.29 15.76 10.88
C PRO A 9 0.56 17.17 10.31
N LEU A 10 1.03 17.23 9.07
CA LEU A 10 1.52 18.44 8.45
C LEU A 10 0.99 18.53 7.01
N VAL A 11 0.59 19.74 6.62
CA VAL A 11 0.18 20.10 5.27
C VAL A 11 1.16 21.13 4.74
N ILE A 12 1.83 20.81 3.64
CA ILE A 12 2.72 21.74 2.96
C ILE A 12 1.90 22.49 1.91
N PHE A 13 2.02 23.81 1.84
CA PHE A 13 1.38 24.67 0.84
C PHE A 13 2.37 25.01 -0.28
N ASP A 14 1.87 25.61 -1.35
CA ASP A 14 2.74 26.20 -2.37
C ASP A 14 3.16 27.61 -1.91
N ASP A 15 4.37 28.05 -2.27
CA ASP A 15 5.11 29.15 -1.62
C ASP A 15 4.33 30.45 -1.41
N SER A 16 3.51 30.87 -2.38
CA SER A 16 2.68 32.09 -2.31
C SER A 16 1.19 31.81 -2.11
N SER A 17 0.80 30.54 -1.97
CA SER A 17 -0.59 30.12 -1.86
C SER A 17 -1.03 29.91 -0.42
N PHE A 18 -2.29 30.25 -0.14
CA PHE A 18 -3.02 29.85 1.06
C PHE A 18 -4.17 28.89 0.75
N ALA A 19 -4.36 28.51 -0.52
CA ALA A 19 -5.34 27.50 -0.90
C ALA A 19 -4.81 26.11 -0.52
N LEU A 20 -5.68 25.23 -0.01
CA LEU A 20 -5.30 23.85 0.24
C LEU A 20 -4.86 23.19 -1.07
N PRO A 21 -3.64 22.65 -1.16
CA PRO A 21 -3.17 22.09 -2.41
C PRO A 21 -3.98 20.90 -2.86
N ALA A 22 -4.20 20.80 -4.18
CA ALA A 22 -5.05 19.77 -4.78
C ALA A 22 -4.56 18.33 -4.56
N ARG A 23 -3.28 18.16 -4.22
CA ARG A 23 -2.69 16.85 -3.88
C ARG A 23 -3.25 16.26 -2.58
N TYR A 24 -3.73 17.08 -1.65
CA TYR A 24 -4.40 16.59 -0.45
C TYR A 24 -5.85 16.24 -0.77
N VAL A 25 -6.28 15.04 -0.37
CA VAL A 25 -7.63 14.56 -0.66
C VAL A 25 -8.64 15.34 0.18
N GLN A 26 -9.51 16.08 -0.49
CA GLN A 26 -10.56 16.88 0.12
C GLN A 26 -11.91 16.19 -0.04
N LEU A 27 -12.52 15.82 1.07
CA LEU A 27 -13.83 15.18 1.11
C LEU A 27 -14.94 16.23 1.24
N SER A 28 -16.09 15.97 0.61
CA SER A 28 -17.32 16.66 0.96
C SER A 28 -17.80 16.24 2.36
N SER A 29 -18.70 17.01 2.96
CA SER A 29 -19.31 16.63 4.24
C SER A 29 -20.02 15.27 4.20
N SER A 30 -20.66 14.94 3.07
CA SER A 30 -21.31 13.63 2.87
C SER A 30 -20.29 12.50 2.83
N SER A 31 -19.21 12.62 2.06
CA SER A 31 -18.15 11.60 2.01
C SER A 31 -17.42 11.47 3.35
N ALA A 32 -17.13 12.58 4.02
CA ALA A 32 -16.49 12.60 5.34
C ALA A 32 -17.36 11.95 6.44
N SER A 33 -18.68 11.88 6.24
CA SER A 33 -19.59 11.25 7.22
C SER A 33 -19.40 9.74 7.35
N THR A 34 -19.02 9.07 6.26
CA THR A 34 -18.84 7.60 6.19
C THR A 34 -17.37 7.18 6.14
N TRP A 35 -16.46 8.12 5.88
CA TRP A 35 -15.03 7.87 5.77
C TRP A 35 -14.40 7.33 7.07
N LYS A 36 -13.43 6.43 6.93
CA LYS A 36 -12.67 5.82 8.04
C LYS A 36 -11.17 5.99 7.80
N GLU A 37 -10.38 6.09 8.87
CA GLU A 37 -8.93 6.32 8.75
C GLU A 37 -8.20 5.20 7.99
N GLN A 38 -8.67 3.95 8.08
CA GLN A 38 -8.11 2.80 7.37
C GLN A 38 -8.22 2.96 5.85
N THR A 39 -9.20 3.73 5.35
CA THR A 39 -9.36 4.03 3.92
C THR A 39 -8.10 4.67 3.34
N ALA A 40 -7.34 5.44 4.13
CA ALA A 40 -6.08 6.04 3.70
C ALA A 40 -5.02 4.99 3.29
N LEU A 41 -5.09 3.76 3.81
CA LEU A 41 -4.14 2.68 3.49
C LEU A 41 -4.65 1.69 2.45
N THR A 42 -5.96 1.71 2.18
CA THR A 42 -6.58 0.84 1.17
C THR A 42 -6.77 1.55 -0.17
N ASP A 43 -6.67 2.87 -0.22
CA ASP A 43 -6.65 3.62 -1.48
C ASP A 43 -5.33 3.34 -2.24
N ALA A 44 -5.45 2.65 -3.37
CA ALA A 44 -4.29 2.27 -4.18
C ALA A 44 -3.78 3.40 -5.09
N ASN A 45 -4.57 4.46 -5.28
CA ASN A 45 -4.27 5.53 -6.23
C ASN A 45 -3.57 6.72 -5.55
N VAL A 46 -3.78 6.89 -4.25
CA VAL A 46 -3.30 8.04 -3.50
C VAL A 46 -2.40 7.59 -2.36
N HIS A 47 -1.25 8.24 -2.22
CA HIS A 47 -0.39 8.00 -1.06
C HIS A 47 -1.06 8.46 0.23
N TRP A 48 -1.03 7.65 1.29
CA TRP A 48 -1.76 7.90 2.54
C TRP A 48 -1.48 9.25 3.20
N GLN A 49 -0.27 9.81 3.03
CA GLN A 49 0.08 11.14 3.53
C GLN A 49 -0.90 12.21 3.05
N TYR A 50 -1.43 12.10 1.83
CA TYR A 50 -2.40 13.06 1.30
C TYR A 50 -3.79 12.94 1.92
N HIS A 51 -4.04 11.91 2.73
CA HIS A 51 -5.22 11.82 3.58
C HIS A 51 -4.99 12.37 5.00
N VAL A 52 -3.86 13.03 5.29
CA VAL A 52 -3.57 13.57 6.65
C VAL A 52 -4.73 14.36 7.24
N LEU A 53 -5.33 15.27 6.47
CA LEU A 53 -6.48 16.06 6.95
C LEU A 53 -7.73 15.21 7.19
N ASN A 54 -7.93 14.14 6.42
CA ASN A 54 -9.05 13.22 6.59
C ASN A 54 -8.88 12.37 7.85
N VAL A 55 -7.67 11.87 8.08
CA VAL A 55 -7.33 11.12 9.30
C VAL A 55 -7.54 11.99 10.52
N ILE A 56 -7.01 13.22 10.51
CA ILE A 56 -7.16 14.16 11.63
C ILE A 56 -8.63 14.55 11.83
N GLY A 57 -9.35 14.87 10.76
CA GLY A 57 -10.78 15.21 10.82
C GLY A 57 -11.62 14.07 11.39
N PHE A 58 -11.39 12.84 10.95
CA PHE A 58 -12.03 11.65 11.49
C PHE A 58 -11.73 11.48 12.98
N ARG A 59 -10.46 11.57 13.38
CA ARG A 59 -10.04 11.42 14.78
C ARG A 59 -10.61 12.49 15.70
N LEU A 60 -10.67 13.75 15.26
CA LEU A 60 -11.31 14.84 16.00
C LEU A 60 -12.83 14.63 16.12
N LYS A 61 -13.48 14.09 15.09
CA LYS A 61 -14.91 13.81 15.09
C LYS A 61 -15.27 12.71 16.09
N VAL A 62 -14.53 11.61 16.10
CA VAL A 62 -14.80 10.48 17.01
C VAL A 62 -14.34 10.73 18.45
N ASN A 63 -13.45 11.69 18.68
CA ASN A 63 -12.99 12.09 20.02
C ASN A 63 -13.43 13.53 20.33
N PRO A 64 -14.69 13.79 20.73
CA PRO A 64 -15.23 15.14 20.87
C PRO A 64 -14.57 16.01 21.95
N SER A 65 -13.91 15.39 22.94
CA SER A 65 -13.17 16.07 24.01
C SER A 65 -11.78 16.54 23.61
N THR A 66 -11.23 16.03 22.49
CA THR A 66 -9.86 16.35 22.06
C THR A 66 -9.80 17.72 21.39
N SER A 67 -8.72 18.46 21.59
CA SER A 67 -8.38 19.67 20.84
C SER A 67 -7.00 19.56 20.20
N CYS A 68 -6.72 20.45 19.26
CA CYS A 68 -5.41 20.59 18.66
C CYS A 68 -5.04 22.06 18.46
N THR A 69 -3.76 22.30 18.21
CA THR A 69 -3.24 23.58 17.74
C THR A 69 -2.84 23.45 16.28
N LEU A 70 -3.29 24.37 15.45
CA LEU A 70 -2.81 24.58 14.10
C LEU A 70 -1.67 25.60 14.16
N LEU A 71 -0.46 25.10 13.96
CA LEU A 71 0.77 25.87 14.05
C LEU A 71 1.32 26.14 12.64
N ALA A 72 1.73 27.37 12.39
CA ALA A 72 2.56 27.72 11.23
C ALA A 72 3.65 28.70 11.65
N TYR A 73 4.71 28.78 10.85
CA TYR A 73 5.72 29.83 10.96
C TYR A 73 5.51 30.87 9.86
N ASP A 74 5.75 32.14 10.19
CA ASP A 74 5.87 33.21 9.19
C ASP A 74 7.28 33.22 8.56
N ASP A 75 7.51 34.12 7.60
CA ASP A 75 8.82 34.33 6.95
C ASP A 75 9.62 35.50 7.56
N GLY A 76 9.19 36.02 8.71
CA GLY A 76 9.74 37.21 9.35
C GLY A 76 9.20 38.55 8.83
N THR A 77 8.31 38.55 7.82
CA THR A 77 7.64 39.75 7.30
C THR A 77 6.17 39.84 7.72
N GLU A 78 5.60 41.05 7.72
CA GLU A 78 4.16 41.24 8.04
C GLU A 78 3.26 40.53 7.02
N ASN A 79 3.65 40.53 5.74
CA ASN A 79 2.95 39.80 4.69
C ASN A 79 3.00 38.28 4.93
N GLY A 80 4.15 37.75 5.34
CA GLY A 80 4.30 36.34 5.66
C GLY A 80 3.48 35.90 6.86
N LYS A 81 3.37 36.75 7.88
CA LYS A 81 2.46 36.51 9.02
C LYS A 81 1.01 36.43 8.58
N GLY A 82 0.56 37.36 7.73
CA GLY A 82 -0.77 37.32 7.12
C GLY A 82 -1.00 36.05 6.28
N LEU A 83 0.01 35.60 5.54
CA LEU A 83 -0.07 34.39 4.72
C LEU A 83 -0.12 33.11 5.57
N ALA A 84 0.70 33.00 6.62
CA ALA A 84 0.69 31.90 7.56
C ALA A 84 -0.68 31.74 8.24
N LEU A 85 -1.29 32.85 8.66
CA LEU A 85 -2.64 32.86 9.23
C LEU A 85 -3.69 32.33 8.23
N ARG A 86 -3.67 32.80 6.97
CA ARG A 86 -4.61 32.35 5.93
C ARG A 86 -4.47 30.86 5.62
N ARG A 87 -3.26 30.30 5.70
CA ARG A 87 -3.04 28.84 5.54
C ARG A 87 -3.67 28.05 6.68
N ILE A 88 -3.49 28.50 7.92
CA ILE A 88 -4.15 27.90 9.09
C ILE A 88 -5.68 27.96 8.92
N GLU A 89 -6.22 29.10 8.51
CA GLU A 89 -7.65 29.27 8.26
C GLU A 89 -8.17 28.31 7.17
N SER A 90 -7.39 28.05 6.13
CA SER A 90 -7.77 27.07 5.09
C SER A 90 -7.84 25.64 5.63
N VAL A 91 -6.89 25.23 6.48
CA VAL A 91 -6.96 23.93 7.17
C VAL A 91 -8.16 23.87 8.11
N GLN A 92 -8.37 24.92 8.92
CA GLN A 92 -9.47 25.01 9.85
C GLN A 92 -10.82 24.94 9.13
N ARG A 93 -10.97 25.69 8.03
CA ARG A 93 -12.17 25.72 7.19
C ARG A 93 -12.51 24.33 6.67
N TYR A 94 -11.52 23.59 6.17
CA TYR A 94 -11.72 22.22 5.70
C TYR A 94 -12.23 21.29 6.80
N LEU A 95 -11.57 21.29 7.97
CA LEU A 95 -11.97 20.45 9.10
C LEU A 95 -13.37 20.81 9.61
N THR A 96 -13.71 22.10 9.64
CA THR A 96 -15.06 22.56 10.00
C THR A 96 -16.10 22.13 8.98
N GLN A 97 -15.88 22.38 7.68
CA GLN A 97 -16.88 22.16 6.63
C GLN A 97 -17.10 20.68 6.33
N SER A 98 -16.02 19.90 6.24
CA SER A 98 -16.11 18.49 5.87
C SER A 98 -16.44 17.60 7.08
N PHE A 99 -15.81 17.86 8.23
CA PHE A 99 -15.95 16.98 9.41
C PHE A 99 -16.84 17.56 10.52
N GLY A 100 -17.27 18.82 10.42
CA GLY A 100 -18.10 19.45 11.45
C GLY A 100 -17.35 19.80 12.73
N ILE A 101 -16.02 19.96 12.67
CA ILE A 101 -15.22 20.26 13.85
C ILE A 101 -15.43 21.71 14.26
N ALA A 102 -15.86 21.95 15.51
CA ALA A 102 -16.04 23.31 16.02
C ALA A 102 -14.69 24.06 16.11
N SER A 103 -14.63 25.29 15.59
CA SER A 103 -13.38 26.10 15.56
C SER A 103 -12.72 26.26 16.93
N ARG A 104 -13.50 26.32 18.02
CA ARG A 104 -12.98 26.39 19.40
C ARG A 104 -12.11 25.20 19.83
N ARG A 105 -12.14 24.09 19.07
CA ARG A 105 -11.30 22.90 19.31
C ARG A 105 -9.97 22.95 18.55
N MET A 106 -9.78 23.97 17.71
CA MET A 106 -8.62 24.15 16.86
C MET A 106 -8.01 25.53 17.16
N ASN A 107 -7.05 25.54 18.07
CA ASN A 107 -6.31 26.76 18.43
C ASN A 107 -5.43 27.18 17.24
N VAL A 108 -5.22 28.48 17.08
CA VAL A 108 -4.41 29.05 16.00
C VAL A 108 -3.13 29.62 16.62
N GLU A 109 -1.98 29.22 16.08
CA GLU A 109 -0.69 29.70 16.52
C GLU A 109 0.19 30.03 15.30
N VAL A 110 0.68 31.28 15.24
CA VAL A 110 1.68 31.69 14.25
C VAL A 110 2.93 32.08 15.02
N ARG A 111 4.03 31.38 14.75
CA ARG A 111 5.35 31.68 15.31
C ARG A 111 6.18 32.48 14.33
N LYS A 112 7.08 33.30 14.87
CA LYS A 112 8.06 34.02 14.07
C LYS A 112 9.04 33.02 13.47
N GLY A 113 9.15 32.98 12.14
CA GLY A 113 10.09 32.13 11.44
C GLY A 113 11.31 32.90 10.92
N GLN A 114 11.99 32.29 9.95
CA GLN A 114 13.15 32.85 9.27
C GLN A 114 12.82 33.13 7.79
N PRO A 115 13.62 33.97 7.10
CA PRO A 115 13.54 34.04 5.65
C PRO A 115 13.64 32.64 5.01
N SER A 116 12.81 32.36 4.01
CA SER A 116 12.71 31.04 3.37
C SER A 116 12.13 29.91 4.23
N GLN A 117 11.40 30.24 5.30
CA GLN A 117 10.62 29.27 6.07
C GLN A 117 9.66 28.50 5.15
N SER A 118 9.65 27.17 5.28
CA SER A 118 8.77 26.32 4.47
C SER A 118 7.29 26.60 4.77
N PRO A 119 6.44 26.65 3.73
CA PRO A 119 5.04 27.06 3.83
C PRO A 119 4.12 25.95 4.38
N TRP A 120 4.36 25.46 5.59
CA TRP A 120 3.55 24.38 6.15
C TRP A 120 2.60 24.83 7.27
N VAL A 121 1.56 24.03 7.49
CA VAL A 121 0.73 24.05 8.69
C VAL A 121 0.82 22.69 9.37
N MET A 122 1.19 22.67 10.64
CA MET A 122 1.29 21.46 11.45
C MET A 122 0.15 21.42 12.47
N ILE A 123 -0.40 20.22 12.67
CA ILE A 123 -1.43 19.95 13.66
C ILE A 123 -0.74 19.33 14.88
N VAL A 124 -0.68 20.11 15.96
CA VAL A 124 -0.07 19.71 17.23
C VAL A 124 -1.17 19.22 18.16
N ASN A 125 -0.98 18.05 18.76
CA ASN A 125 -1.92 17.47 19.73
C ASN A 125 -1.17 16.92 20.95
N PRO A 126 -1.38 17.50 22.15
CA PRO A 126 -0.62 17.12 23.34
C PRO A 126 -0.94 15.69 23.82
N THR A 127 -2.11 15.15 23.49
CA THR A 127 -2.58 13.82 23.95
C THR A 127 -2.23 12.68 22.99
N ARG A 128 -1.52 12.95 21.88
CA ARG A 128 -1.10 12.00 20.82
C ARG A 128 -2.21 11.21 20.09
N THR A 129 -3.45 11.30 20.55
CA THR A 129 -4.62 10.63 19.99
C THR A 129 -4.82 10.93 18.51
N LEU A 130 -4.49 12.15 18.09
CA LEU A 130 -4.66 12.59 16.70
C LEU A 130 -3.52 12.14 15.78
N ILE A 131 -2.33 11.83 16.31
CA ILE A 131 -1.12 11.60 15.51
C ILE A 131 -0.62 10.15 15.56
N ARG A 132 -1.37 9.25 16.20
CA ARG A 132 -1.08 7.81 16.25
C ARG A 132 -0.93 7.21 14.84
N PRO A 133 -0.13 6.15 14.64
CA PRO A 133 -0.08 5.46 13.37
C PRO A 133 -1.45 4.96 12.89
N VAL A 134 -1.59 4.76 11.58
CA VAL A 134 -2.74 4.06 11.00
C VAL A 134 -2.34 2.62 10.74
N THR A 135 -3.18 1.70 11.17
CA THR A 135 -2.98 0.25 11.00
C THR A 135 -4.11 -0.33 10.14
N THR A 136 -3.75 -1.23 9.24
CA THR A 136 -4.72 -2.01 8.45
C THR A 136 -4.22 -3.44 8.26
N SER A 137 -5.15 -4.37 8.05
CA SER A 137 -4.85 -5.77 7.78
C SER A 137 -5.38 -6.17 6.40
N PHE A 138 -4.51 -6.75 5.59
CA PHE A 138 -4.81 -7.32 4.29
C PHE A 138 -4.76 -8.86 4.35
N VAL A 139 -5.74 -9.51 3.75
CA VAL A 139 -5.65 -10.94 3.42
C VAL A 139 -5.17 -11.05 1.99
N GLN A 140 -4.00 -11.66 1.80
CA GLN A 140 -3.47 -11.95 0.48
C GLN A 140 -3.69 -13.44 0.22
N ASN A 141 -4.57 -13.75 -0.72
CA ASN A 141 -4.74 -15.12 -1.20
C ASN A 141 -3.72 -15.36 -2.31
N GLU A 142 -2.75 -16.25 -2.09
CA GLU A 142 -1.90 -16.77 -3.15
C GLU A 142 -2.56 -17.99 -3.78
N THR A 143 -3.09 -17.84 -4.99
CA THR A 143 -3.58 -19.00 -5.76
C THR A 143 -2.45 -19.50 -6.65
N ARG A 144 -1.91 -20.68 -6.35
CA ARG A 144 -0.89 -21.34 -7.18
C ARG A 144 -1.55 -22.29 -8.16
N LEU A 145 -1.41 -22.04 -9.46
CA LEU A 145 -1.83 -23.01 -10.47
C LEU A 145 -0.83 -24.16 -10.55
N PRO A 146 -1.28 -25.40 -10.84
CA PRO A 146 -0.40 -26.55 -10.91
C PRO A 146 0.47 -26.52 -12.17
N ARG A 147 1.50 -27.38 -12.18
CA ARG A 147 2.16 -27.80 -13.41
C ARG A 147 1.39 -28.95 -14.01
N VAL A 148 1.04 -28.85 -15.29
CA VAL A 148 0.30 -29.87 -16.03
C VAL A 148 1.27 -30.68 -16.87
N ARG A 149 1.10 -32.00 -16.83
CA ARG A 149 1.80 -32.93 -17.71
C ARG A 149 0.87 -33.33 -18.85
N ILE A 150 1.23 -32.95 -20.08
CA ILE A 150 0.53 -33.35 -21.29
C ILE A 150 1.27 -34.54 -21.87
N MET A 151 0.55 -35.61 -22.19
CA MET A 151 1.10 -36.85 -22.74
C MET A 151 0.41 -37.13 -24.09
N PRO A 152 0.98 -36.63 -25.20
CA PRO A 152 0.44 -36.89 -26.53
C PRO A 152 0.53 -38.39 -26.87
N GLU A 153 -0.56 -38.96 -27.38
CA GLU A 153 -0.56 -40.30 -27.95
C GLU A 153 -0.68 -40.17 -29.47
N VAL A 154 0.34 -40.64 -30.19
CA VAL A 154 0.47 -40.44 -31.64
C VAL A 154 0.83 -41.77 -32.31
N VAL A 155 0.06 -42.12 -33.32
CA VAL A 155 0.30 -43.27 -34.19
C VAL A 155 0.44 -42.75 -35.62
N SER A 156 1.59 -42.98 -36.24
CA SER A 156 1.87 -42.58 -37.63
C SER A 156 2.83 -43.57 -38.28
N GLU A 157 2.46 -44.08 -39.46
CA GLU A 157 3.28 -45.00 -40.25
C GLU A 157 4.33 -44.24 -41.09
N ALA A 158 3.95 -43.08 -41.64
CA ALA A 158 4.83 -42.20 -42.42
C ALA A 158 5.85 -41.43 -41.57
N GLY A 159 5.63 -41.36 -40.25
CA GLY A 159 6.39 -40.55 -39.32
C GLY A 159 5.98 -39.07 -39.36
N ILE A 160 6.27 -38.36 -38.27
CA ILE A 160 5.85 -36.97 -38.07
C ILE A 160 6.90 -36.01 -38.64
N ASP A 161 6.47 -35.01 -39.41
CA ASP A 161 7.30 -33.88 -39.88
C ASP A 161 7.20 -32.69 -38.91
N LYS A 162 5.98 -32.25 -38.58
CA LYS A 162 5.75 -31.14 -37.64
C LYS A 162 4.66 -31.47 -36.66
N TRP A 163 4.77 -30.90 -35.46
CA TRP A 163 3.73 -30.99 -34.46
C TRP A 163 3.56 -29.66 -33.73
N SER A 164 2.35 -29.45 -33.22
CA SER A 164 2.08 -28.38 -32.26
C SER A 164 1.03 -28.78 -31.25
N VAL A 165 1.24 -28.41 -30.00
CA VAL A 165 0.27 -28.51 -28.90
C VAL A 165 -0.08 -27.09 -28.48
N THR A 166 -1.34 -26.71 -28.63
CA THR A 166 -1.82 -25.38 -28.27
C THR A 166 -2.86 -25.45 -27.16
N MET A 167 -2.69 -24.59 -26.16
CA MET A 167 -3.62 -24.43 -25.06
C MET A 167 -4.48 -23.19 -25.29
N PHE A 168 -5.79 -23.34 -25.11
CA PHE A 168 -6.78 -22.31 -25.32
C PHE A 168 -7.58 -22.04 -24.04
N GLN A 169 -7.77 -20.77 -23.71
CA GLN A 169 -8.71 -20.32 -22.69
C GLN A 169 -9.66 -19.30 -23.31
N ALA A 170 -10.97 -19.49 -23.13
CA ALA A 170 -11.98 -18.62 -23.76
C ALA A 170 -11.86 -18.51 -25.30
N GLY A 171 -11.30 -19.52 -25.96
CA GLY A 171 -11.01 -19.48 -27.41
C GLY A 171 -9.73 -18.72 -27.80
N ARG A 172 -9.01 -18.11 -26.85
CA ARG A 172 -7.72 -17.47 -27.09
C ARG A 172 -6.57 -18.45 -26.82
N SER A 173 -5.60 -18.52 -27.73
CA SER A 173 -4.35 -19.26 -27.47
C SER A 173 -3.57 -18.58 -26.35
N VAL A 174 -3.27 -19.35 -25.30
CA VAL A 174 -2.50 -18.89 -24.13
C VAL A 174 -1.05 -19.35 -24.19
N ARG A 175 -0.80 -20.49 -24.85
CA ARG A 175 0.54 -21.05 -25.03
C ARG A 175 0.53 -22.10 -26.14
N THR A 176 1.60 -22.14 -26.93
CA THR A 176 1.84 -23.16 -27.94
C THR A 176 3.23 -23.75 -27.76
N TYR A 177 3.33 -25.07 -27.82
CA TYR A 177 4.57 -25.82 -28.01
C TYR A 177 4.56 -26.37 -29.42
N ALA A 178 5.65 -26.24 -30.17
CA ALA A 178 5.75 -26.76 -31.52
C ALA A 178 7.19 -27.10 -31.84
N ASP A 179 7.39 -28.16 -32.62
CA ASP A 179 8.71 -28.58 -33.10
C ASP A 179 8.55 -29.47 -34.34
N THR A 180 9.67 -29.89 -34.92
CA THR A 180 9.73 -30.85 -36.02
C THR A 180 10.14 -32.24 -35.56
N GLY A 181 9.81 -33.26 -36.35
CA GLY A 181 10.15 -34.66 -36.07
C GLY A 181 9.28 -35.29 -34.98
N ALA A 182 9.88 -36.16 -34.18
CA ALA A 182 9.15 -36.98 -33.22
C ALA A 182 8.49 -36.14 -32.12
N VAL A 183 7.23 -36.47 -31.82
CA VAL A 183 6.47 -35.81 -30.75
C VAL A 183 7.00 -36.27 -29.39
N PRO A 184 7.32 -35.36 -28.46
CA PRO A 184 7.80 -35.73 -27.14
C PRO A 184 6.71 -36.48 -26.36
N ALA A 185 7.11 -37.55 -25.65
CA ALA A 185 6.22 -38.35 -24.82
C ALA A 185 5.62 -37.57 -23.63
N THR A 186 6.21 -36.42 -23.29
CA THR A 186 5.74 -35.56 -22.21
C THR A 186 6.07 -34.11 -22.48
N ILE A 187 5.07 -33.25 -22.34
CA ILE A 187 5.20 -31.79 -22.34
C ILE A 187 4.80 -31.29 -20.95
N LEU A 188 5.72 -30.60 -20.28
CA LEU A 188 5.47 -29.98 -18.98
C LEU A 188 5.10 -28.51 -19.18
N TRP A 189 3.91 -28.14 -18.72
CA TRP A 189 3.43 -26.77 -18.77
C TRP A 189 3.21 -26.20 -17.37
N ASN A 190 3.83 -25.06 -17.10
CA ASN A 190 3.60 -24.29 -15.90
C ASN A 190 2.50 -23.25 -16.16
N MET A 191 1.29 -23.52 -15.67
CA MET A 191 0.13 -22.66 -15.94
C MET A 191 0.31 -21.22 -15.42
N ASN A 192 1.09 -21.02 -14.34
CA ASN A 192 1.33 -19.69 -13.76
C ASN A 192 2.05 -18.73 -14.73
N GLU A 193 2.72 -19.23 -15.77
CA GLU A 193 3.45 -18.40 -16.73
C GLU A 193 2.52 -17.67 -17.72
N ASN A 194 1.32 -18.20 -17.95
CA ASN A 194 0.45 -17.73 -19.03
C ASN A 194 -0.99 -17.49 -18.59
N LEU A 195 -1.39 -17.97 -17.41
CA LEU A 195 -2.76 -17.95 -16.94
C LEU A 195 -2.89 -17.22 -15.60
N GLN A 196 -3.98 -16.48 -15.47
CA GLN A 196 -4.41 -15.93 -14.19
C GLN A 196 -5.35 -16.91 -13.48
N ALA A 197 -5.12 -17.14 -12.19
CA ALA A 197 -5.81 -18.19 -11.44
C ALA A 197 -7.35 -18.02 -11.44
N ASP A 198 -7.82 -16.78 -11.28
CA ASP A 198 -9.26 -16.47 -11.22
C ASP A 198 -9.98 -16.83 -12.53
N ALA A 199 -9.31 -16.65 -13.68
CA ALA A 199 -9.89 -16.97 -14.98
C ALA A 199 -9.99 -18.49 -15.22
N VAL A 200 -9.02 -19.27 -14.73
CA VAL A 200 -8.99 -20.74 -14.93
C VAL A 200 -10.06 -21.45 -14.09
N LEU A 201 -10.44 -20.87 -12.94
CA LEU A 201 -11.53 -21.40 -12.11
C LEU A 201 -12.91 -21.26 -12.76
N LEU A 202 -13.09 -20.23 -13.59
CA LEU A 202 -14.36 -19.96 -14.26
C LEU A 202 -14.47 -20.66 -15.62
N GLN A 203 -13.34 -20.93 -16.28
CA GLN A 203 -13.30 -21.44 -17.64
C GLN A 203 -12.24 -22.52 -17.82
N GLN A 204 -12.66 -23.66 -18.37
CA GLN A 204 -11.75 -24.77 -18.70
C GLN A 204 -10.71 -24.35 -19.74
N VAL A 205 -9.53 -24.95 -19.64
CA VAL A 205 -8.50 -24.84 -20.67
C VAL A 205 -8.64 -26.03 -21.62
N LEU A 206 -8.63 -25.75 -22.92
CA LEU A 206 -8.62 -26.78 -23.96
C LEU A 206 -7.19 -26.98 -24.46
N VAL A 207 -6.81 -28.22 -24.75
CA VAL A 207 -5.51 -28.59 -25.29
C VAL A 207 -5.74 -29.30 -26.63
N GLU A 208 -5.20 -28.75 -27.71
CA GLU A 208 -5.31 -29.32 -29.05
C GLU A 208 -3.92 -29.70 -29.57
N LEU A 209 -3.76 -30.94 -30.04
CA LEU A 209 -2.59 -31.39 -30.78
C LEU A 209 -2.89 -31.29 -32.27
N ARG A 210 -1.94 -30.75 -33.04
CA ARG A 210 -1.93 -30.78 -34.51
C ARG A 210 -0.65 -31.42 -35.00
N LEU A 211 -0.77 -32.24 -36.02
CA LEU A 211 0.32 -32.99 -36.61
C LEU A 211 0.31 -32.81 -38.13
N GLU A 212 1.49 -32.73 -38.71
CA GLU A 212 1.79 -32.86 -40.12
C GLU A 212 2.74 -34.05 -40.26
N ASP A 213 2.36 -35.07 -41.03
CA ASP A 213 3.25 -36.19 -41.33
C ASP A 213 4.19 -35.88 -42.50
N LYS A 214 5.15 -36.77 -42.76
CA LYS A 214 6.13 -36.59 -43.85
C LYS A 214 5.54 -36.67 -45.25
N GLU A 215 4.30 -37.13 -45.39
CA GLU A 215 3.58 -37.18 -46.67
C GLU A 215 2.69 -35.93 -46.86
N GLY A 216 2.68 -35.00 -45.89
CA GLY A 216 1.95 -33.75 -45.93
C GLY A 216 0.50 -33.87 -45.44
N ALA A 217 0.10 -35.01 -44.88
CA ALA A 217 -1.22 -35.16 -44.29
C ALA A 217 -1.27 -34.43 -42.93
N ASN A 218 -2.37 -33.68 -42.72
CA ASN A 218 -2.58 -32.91 -41.51
C ASN A 218 -3.72 -33.49 -40.69
N THR A 219 -3.50 -33.67 -39.39
CA THR A 219 -4.54 -34.12 -38.46
C THR A 219 -4.54 -33.29 -37.18
N LYS A 220 -5.68 -33.31 -36.47
CA LYS A 220 -5.85 -32.68 -35.17
C LYS A 220 -6.49 -33.67 -34.20
N SER A 221 -6.10 -33.58 -32.93
CA SER A 221 -6.75 -34.36 -31.87
C SER A 221 -8.12 -33.80 -31.53
N GLU A 222 -8.94 -34.63 -30.89
CA GLU A 222 -10.01 -34.10 -30.05
C GLU A 222 -9.40 -33.22 -28.93
N PRO A 223 -10.04 -32.11 -28.54
CA PRO A 223 -9.50 -31.24 -27.51
C PRO A 223 -9.50 -31.91 -26.13
N GLY A 224 -8.32 -32.06 -25.53
CA GLY A 224 -8.18 -32.39 -24.12
C GLY A 224 -8.71 -31.24 -23.26
N ARG A 225 -9.32 -31.55 -22.11
CA ARG A 225 -9.94 -30.55 -21.23
C ARG A 225 -9.28 -30.55 -19.86
N ILE A 226 -8.82 -29.38 -19.42
CA ILE A 226 -8.31 -29.16 -18.07
C ILE A 226 -9.33 -28.29 -17.35
N ALA A 227 -10.08 -28.91 -16.43
CA ALA A 227 -10.97 -28.22 -15.52
C ALA A 227 -10.30 -28.12 -14.15
N MET A 228 -10.19 -26.90 -13.63
CA MET A 228 -9.67 -26.68 -12.29
C MET A 228 -10.81 -26.74 -11.29
N ARG A 229 -10.58 -27.42 -10.17
CA ARG A 229 -11.41 -27.31 -8.97
C ARG A 229 -10.58 -26.55 -7.94
N SER A 230 -11.15 -25.53 -7.33
CA SER A 230 -10.52 -24.92 -6.17
C SER A 230 -10.47 -25.97 -5.06
N GLN A 231 -9.27 -26.35 -4.67
CA GLN A 231 -9.05 -26.93 -3.36
C GLN A 231 -8.36 -25.85 -2.54
N SER A 232 -9.02 -25.43 -1.47
CA SER A 232 -8.36 -24.67 -0.43
C SER A 232 -7.33 -25.60 0.20
N VAL A 233 -6.12 -25.55 -0.31
CA VAL A 233 -4.96 -26.15 0.36
C VAL A 233 -4.48 -25.09 1.34
N THR A 234 -4.93 -25.16 2.60
CA THR A 234 -4.04 -24.78 3.70
C THR A 234 -2.78 -25.62 3.49
N ASP A 235 -1.67 -24.95 3.17
CA ASP A 235 -0.43 -25.46 2.53
C ASP A 235 0.03 -26.88 2.93
N VAL A 236 1.04 -27.44 2.25
CA VAL A 236 1.66 -28.72 2.65
C VAL A 236 2.37 -28.65 4.03
N SER A 237 2.35 -27.48 4.69
CA SER A 237 2.53 -27.32 6.14
C SER A 237 1.33 -26.72 6.89
N GLY A 238 0.28 -26.25 6.21
CA GLY A 238 -0.99 -25.86 6.79
C GLY A 238 -1.01 -24.53 7.55
N VAL A 239 0.13 -23.85 7.74
CA VAL A 239 0.17 -22.75 8.70
C VAL A 239 0.03 -21.37 8.06
N PRO A 240 -0.97 -20.55 8.47
CA PRO A 240 -1.04 -19.16 8.06
C PRO A 240 0.24 -18.40 8.43
N SER A 241 0.88 -17.79 7.43
CA SER A 241 1.96 -16.84 7.66
C SER A 241 1.40 -15.46 7.97
N THR A 242 1.82 -14.88 9.09
CA THR A 242 1.48 -13.51 9.46
C THR A 242 2.69 -12.63 9.17
N ARG A 243 2.56 -11.74 8.20
CA ARG A 243 3.53 -10.69 7.92
C ARG A 243 3.07 -9.38 8.52
N VAL A 244 3.88 -8.78 9.37
CA VAL A 244 3.66 -7.45 9.95
C VAL A 244 4.72 -6.50 9.40
N GLU A 245 4.27 -5.41 8.79
CA GLU A 245 5.12 -4.31 8.34
C GLU A 245 4.86 -3.07 9.17
N ILE A 246 5.91 -2.50 9.76
CA ILE A 246 5.82 -1.26 10.51
C ILE A 246 6.81 -0.27 9.93
N LEU A 247 6.29 0.87 9.47
CA LEU A 247 7.12 1.98 8.99
C LEU A 247 7.48 2.88 10.18
N ARG A 248 8.76 3.11 10.40
CA ARG A 248 9.29 4.06 11.37
C ARG A 248 9.79 5.29 10.64
N LEU A 249 9.43 6.48 11.11
CA LEU A 249 9.91 7.74 10.51
C LEU A 249 10.98 8.35 11.38
N HIS A 250 12.00 8.88 10.72
CA HIS A 250 12.92 9.83 11.31
C HIS A 250 12.56 11.21 10.75
N PRO A 251 12.17 12.18 11.61
CA PRO A 251 11.76 13.51 11.15
C PRO A 251 12.91 14.18 10.36
N PRO A 252 12.59 15.00 9.33
CA PRO A 252 13.58 15.84 8.67
C PRO A 252 14.21 16.84 9.63
N ASP A 253 15.45 17.24 9.36
CA ASP A 253 16.21 18.14 10.25
C ASP A 253 15.55 19.53 10.41
N TYR A 254 14.77 19.97 9.42
CA TYR A 254 14.00 21.23 9.51
C TYR A 254 12.73 21.12 10.35
N LEU A 255 12.26 19.90 10.65
CA LEU A 255 11.22 19.64 11.65
C LEU A 255 11.82 19.33 13.03
N SER A 256 13.11 19.00 13.12
CA SER A 256 13.85 19.05 14.38
C SER A 256 14.20 20.50 14.68
N THR A 257 13.22 21.27 15.15
CA THR A 257 13.54 22.53 15.81
C THR A 257 14.33 22.23 17.09
N SER A 258 15.09 23.21 17.60
CA SER A 258 15.67 23.15 18.95
C SER A 258 14.60 23.11 20.06
N GLU A 259 13.31 23.15 19.68
CA GLU A 259 12.18 23.07 20.59
C GLU A 259 11.66 21.63 20.63
N THR A 260 12.19 20.85 21.57
CA THR A 260 11.59 19.61 22.06
C THR A 260 10.08 19.77 22.39
N GLU A 261 9.59 21.00 22.55
CA GLU A 261 8.21 21.38 22.87
C GLU A 261 7.16 21.08 21.79
N LEU A 262 7.52 21.03 20.49
CA LEU A 262 6.53 20.76 19.42
C LEU A 262 5.82 19.41 19.60
N PHE A 263 6.45 18.50 20.35
CA PHE A 263 5.92 17.19 20.71
C PHE A 263 5.93 16.94 22.23
N ASN A 264 5.96 18.02 23.04
CA ASN A 264 6.04 17.98 24.50
C ASN A 264 7.20 17.15 25.06
N GLY A 265 8.39 17.27 24.48
CA GLY A 265 9.59 16.56 24.95
C GLY A 265 9.71 15.12 24.47
N VAL A 266 8.72 14.60 23.74
CA VAL A 266 8.65 13.19 23.36
C VAL A 266 8.92 13.05 21.87
N ALA A 267 9.91 12.20 21.52
CA ALA A 267 10.39 12.03 20.16
C ALA A 267 9.22 11.80 19.17
N PRO A 268 9.11 12.63 18.11
CA PRO A 268 8.06 12.44 17.11
C PRO A 268 8.33 11.18 16.29
N PHE A 269 7.30 10.36 16.12
CA PHE A 269 7.23 9.25 15.15
C PHE A 269 8.23 8.10 15.31
N THR A 270 8.94 8.02 16.43
CA THR A 270 9.95 6.98 16.69
C THR A 270 9.48 5.85 17.60
N SER A 271 8.33 5.98 18.29
CA SER A 271 7.69 4.94 19.10
C SER A 271 6.37 4.46 18.46
N ILE A 272 6.22 3.13 18.39
CA ILE A 272 4.94 2.49 18.09
C ILE A 272 4.24 2.31 19.43
N GLU A 273 3.25 3.14 19.73
CA GLU A 273 2.44 2.98 20.94
C GLU A 273 1.19 2.17 20.62
N PHE A 274 1.08 0.98 21.21
CA PHE A 274 -0.14 0.17 21.19
C PHE A 274 -1.09 0.69 22.28
N TYR A 275 -2.39 0.82 21.97
CA TYR A 275 -3.37 1.35 22.93
C TYR A 275 -4.51 0.35 23.19
N PRO A 276 -4.91 0.12 24.46
CA PRO A 276 -4.42 0.77 25.68
C PRO A 276 -2.98 0.34 26.02
N ALA A 277 -2.14 1.30 26.39
CA ALA A 277 -0.78 1.02 26.81
C ALA A 277 -0.84 0.33 28.18
N THR A 278 -0.47 -0.95 28.24
CA THR A 278 -0.27 -1.63 29.51
C THR A 278 1.16 -1.38 29.99
N ALA A 279 1.36 -1.33 31.31
CA ALA A 279 2.63 -0.91 31.94
C ALA A 279 3.82 -1.86 31.67
N THR A 280 3.66 -2.87 30.82
CA THR A 280 4.63 -3.92 30.50
C THR A 280 4.92 -4.06 29.00
N ASP A 281 4.45 -3.14 28.16
CA ASP A 281 4.62 -3.22 26.70
C ASP A 281 6.03 -2.79 26.25
N GLU A 282 7.06 -3.60 26.53
CA GLU A 282 7.97 -3.89 25.42
C GLU A 282 7.18 -4.74 24.43
N PRO A 283 6.94 -4.27 23.19
CA PRO A 283 6.09 -4.99 22.27
C PRO A 283 6.58 -6.44 22.11
N GLU A 284 5.67 -7.41 22.15
CA GLU A 284 5.91 -8.85 21.86
C GLU A 284 6.72 -9.08 20.55
N PHE A 285 6.76 -8.09 19.65
CA PHE A 285 7.57 -8.05 18.44
C PHE A 285 9.08 -7.86 18.69
N LEU A 286 9.48 -7.23 19.81
CA LEU A 286 10.87 -7.17 20.29
C LEU A 286 11.27 -8.40 21.11
N GLN A 287 10.30 -9.15 21.63
CA GLN A 287 10.52 -10.38 22.40
C GLN A 287 10.50 -11.66 21.55
N SER A 288 10.35 -11.53 20.22
CA SER A 288 10.25 -12.67 19.31
C SER A 288 11.61 -13.01 18.70
N ASP A 289 11.95 -14.30 18.67
CA ASP A 289 13.13 -14.85 17.98
C ASP A 289 13.05 -14.79 16.44
N ALA A 290 11.95 -14.28 15.86
CA ALA A 290 11.81 -14.13 14.42
C ALA A 290 12.79 -13.05 13.87
N PRO A 291 13.47 -13.31 12.74
CA PRO A 291 14.47 -12.39 12.20
C PRO A 291 13.85 -11.06 11.82
N VAL A 292 14.34 -9.99 12.46
CA VAL A 292 14.00 -8.60 12.14
C VAL A 292 14.94 -8.12 11.04
N TYR A 293 14.38 -7.73 9.90
CA TYR A 293 15.17 -7.15 8.81
C TYR A 293 15.00 -5.63 8.79
N THR A 294 16.07 -4.89 9.07
CA THR A 294 16.18 -3.45 8.79
C THR A 294 16.90 -3.27 7.45
N LYS A 295 16.19 -2.86 6.40
CA LYS A 295 16.83 -2.56 5.10
C LYS A 295 17.08 -1.05 5.00
N PRO A 296 18.33 -0.58 4.81
CA PRO A 296 18.57 0.81 4.42
C PRO A 296 18.00 1.04 3.02
N VAL A 297 17.07 1.99 2.89
CA VAL A 297 16.22 2.11 1.70
C VAL A 297 16.74 3.17 0.74
N ASN A 298 17.47 2.73 -0.29
CA ASN A 298 18.04 3.61 -1.32
C ASN A 298 17.30 3.52 -2.69
N VAL A 299 16.01 3.12 -2.69
CA VAL A 299 15.17 2.92 -3.89
C VAL A 299 13.76 3.51 -3.64
N ASP A 300 12.99 3.83 -4.68
CA ASP A 300 11.56 4.19 -4.56
C ASP A 300 10.74 2.97 -4.10
N VAL A 301 10.71 2.77 -2.78
CA VAL A 301 9.98 1.69 -2.11
C VAL A 301 8.50 2.03 -2.02
N TRP A 302 7.67 1.02 -1.75
CA TRP A 302 6.21 1.11 -1.71
C TRP A 302 5.69 2.30 -0.87
N PHE A 303 6.39 2.68 0.20
CA PHE A 303 6.01 3.80 1.07
C PHE A 303 6.44 5.20 0.59
N ARG A 304 7.11 5.30 -0.56
CA ARG A 304 7.36 6.59 -1.25
C ARG A 304 6.58 6.70 -2.55
N ARG A 305 5.93 5.62 -2.98
CA ARG A 305 5.22 5.57 -4.26
C ARG A 305 4.06 6.57 -4.26
N GLY A 306 4.04 7.48 -5.23
CA GLY A 306 3.00 8.50 -5.35
C GLY A 306 3.24 9.76 -4.49
N LEU A 307 4.28 9.80 -3.65
CA LEU A 307 4.71 11.05 -3.03
C LEU A 307 5.41 11.94 -4.05
N VAL A 308 5.11 13.24 -4.01
CA VAL A 308 5.83 14.28 -4.76
C VAL A 308 6.62 15.14 -3.79
N SER A 309 7.62 15.86 -4.28
CA SER A 309 8.31 16.87 -3.46
C SER A 309 7.35 18.02 -3.14
N PRO A 310 7.41 18.60 -1.93
CA PRO A 310 8.36 18.31 -0.84
C PRO A 310 7.97 17.14 0.09
N GLU A 311 6.74 16.62 0.03
CA GLU A 311 6.30 15.54 0.93
C GLU A 311 7.13 14.26 0.82
N LYS A 312 7.78 14.00 -0.32
CA LYS A 312 8.72 12.88 -0.50
C LYS A 312 9.89 12.93 0.50
N GLU A 313 10.36 14.12 0.86
CA GLU A 313 11.48 14.31 1.79
C GLU A 313 11.12 13.90 3.21
N LEU A 314 9.86 14.04 3.59
CA LEU A 314 9.35 13.64 4.90
C LEU A 314 9.56 12.15 5.20
N TYR A 315 9.66 11.32 4.15
CA TYR A 315 9.83 9.87 4.21
C TYR A 315 11.24 9.43 3.80
N GLN A 316 12.16 10.38 3.58
CA GLN A 316 13.51 10.10 3.06
C GLN A 316 14.37 9.31 4.04
N ARG A 317 14.14 9.48 5.34
CA ARG A 317 14.84 8.76 6.41
C ARG A 317 13.97 7.66 7.03
N ALA A 318 12.88 7.23 6.38
CA ALA A 318 12.03 6.18 6.93
C ALA A 318 12.72 4.81 6.92
N GLU A 319 12.47 4.01 7.97
CA GLU A 319 12.90 2.62 8.10
C GLU A 319 11.67 1.70 8.11
N VAL A 320 11.79 0.51 7.53
CA VAL A 320 10.72 -0.50 7.59
C VAL A 320 11.18 -1.65 8.45
N TYR A 321 10.40 -1.94 9.48
CA TYR A 321 10.48 -3.16 10.27
C TYR A 321 9.55 -4.20 9.65
N ILE A 322 10.06 -5.39 9.36
CA ILE A 322 9.28 -6.51 8.84
C ILE A 322 9.45 -7.69 9.79
N LYS A 323 8.34 -8.19 10.29
CA LYS A 323 8.28 -9.47 11.02
C LYS A 323 7.42 -10.44 10.22
N GLU A 324 7.99 -11.58 9.87
CA GLU A 324 7.26 -12.69 9.25
C GLU A 324 7.21 -13.84 10.24
N GLU A 325 6.04 -14.05 10.85
CA GLU A 325 5.78 -15.24 11.65
C GLU A 325 5.18 -16.32 10.76
N ARG A 326 5.93 -17.40 10.59
CA ARG A 326 5.35 -18.69 10.24
C ARG A 326 4.96 -19.32 11.56
N ARG A 327 3.66 -19.36 11.88
CA ARG A 327 3.23 -20.17 13.03
C ARG A 327 3.63 -21.64 12.73
N PRO A 328 3.96 -22.45 13.73
CA PRO A 328 4.28 -23.87 13.54
C PRO A 328 3.05 -24.72 13.22
#